data_AF-A0A4R3U1Z8-F1
#
_entry.id   AF-A0A4R3U1Z8-F1
#
_cell.length_a   1.000
_cell.length_b   1.000
_cell.length_c   1.000
_cell.angle_alpha   90.00
_cell.angle_beta   90.00
_cell.angle_gamma   90.00
#
_symmetry.space_group_name_H-M   'P 1'
#
loop_
_entity.id
_entity.type
_entity.pdbx_description
1 polymer ?
#
loop_
_entity_poly.entity_id
_entity_poly.type
_entity_poly.pdbx_seq_one_letter_code
_entity_poly.pdbx_strand_id
1 'polypeptide(L)'
;MKYLLLFAGAFVICVLAFACVLYWKYTRLFPEPSNEVVQITPEKRAVLERLRKETKFQPHHFPPLGYTGAETPEDRARATEAVNGVIDAVLAQPDGPVHARTVSNLIGKAMRLISRLATEDRDRTGGYLVEVWYILGFKGATGQFAYGAAYSRAGGHSEPLPPGWTAADQPRPIDP
;
A
#
# COMPACT_ATOMS: atom_id res chain seq x y z
N MET A 1 23.49 -13.64 -45.30
CA MET A 1 23.06 -12.42 -44.58
C MET A 1 21.54 -12.24 -44.51
N LYS A 2 20.78 -12.33 -45.62
CA LYS A 2 19.31 -12.16 -45.62
C LYS A 2 18.56 -13.04 -44.60
N TYR A 3 18.86 -14.33 -44.54
CA TYR A 3 18.23 -15.25 -43.58
C TYR A 3 18.62 -14.96 -42.12
N LEU A 4 19.82 -14.45 -41.88
CA LEU A 4 20.30 -14.08 -40.54
C LEU A 4 19.61 -12.80 -40.04
N LEU A 5 19.37 -11.83 -40.93
CA LEU A 5 18.55 -10.64 -40.63
C LEU A 5 17.08 -10.99 -40.39
N LEU A 6 16.50 -11.90 -41.18
CA LEU A 6 15.13 -12.38 -40.96
C LEU A 6 14.99 -13.11 -39.62
N PHE A 7 15.96 -13.95 -39.27
CA PHE A 7 15.97 -14.65 -37.99
C PHE A 7 16.13 -13.69 -36.80
N ALA A 8 17.04 -12.71 -36.90
CA ALA A 8 17.20 -11.68 -35.88
C ALA A 8 15.92 -10.83 -35.73
N GLY A 9 15.28 -10.45 -36.83
CA GLY A 9 14.01 -9.72 -36.81
C GLY A 9 12.88 -10.52 -36.15
N ALA A 10 12.72 -11.79 -36.51
CA ALA A 10 11.75 -12.68 -35.89
C ALA A 10 12.01 -12.86 -34.39
N PHE A 11 13.28 -13.01 -33.99
CA PHE A 11 13.66 -13.12 -32.58
C PHE A 11 13.28 -11.87 -31.78
N VAL A 12 13.57 -10.67 -32.30
CA VAL A 12 13.20 -9.41 -31.64
C VAL A 12 11.68 -9.30 -31.48
N ILE A 13 10.91 -9.65 -32.51
CA ILE A 13 9.43 -9.67 -32.43
C ILE A 13 8.95 -10.64 -31.36
N CYS A 14 9.50 -11.85 -31.30
CA CYS A 14 9.16 -12.83 -30.27
C CYS A 14 9.47 -12.33 -28.86
N VAL A 15 10.63 -11.69 -28.65
CA VAL A 15 11.01 -11.12 -27.35
C VAL A 15 10.07 -10.00 -26.93
N LEU A 16 9.71 -9.09 -27.85
CA LEU A 16 8.77 -8.01 -27.58
C LEU A 16 7.37 -8.54 -27.27
N ALA A 17 6.87 -9.50 -28.04
CA ALA A 17 5.58 -10.13 -27.80
C ALA A 17 5.54 -10.82 -26.42
N PHE A 18 6.61 -11.54 -26.06
CA PHE A 18 6.73 -12.16 -24.75
C PHE A 18 6.76 -11.12 -23.61
N ALA A 19 7.51 -10.03 -23.77
CA ALA A 19 7.55 -8.93 -22.81
C ALA A 19 6.16 -8.26 -22.64
N CYS A 20 5.41 -8.07 -23.73
CA CYS A 20 4.04 -7.55 -23.68
C CYS A 20 3.10 -8.50 -22.90
N VAL A 21 3.21 -9.82 -23.11
CA VAL A 21 2.41 -10.81 -22.35
C VAL A 21 2.75 -10.80 -20.86
N LEU A 22 4.05 -10.72 -20.52
CA LEU A 22 4.49 -10.60 -19.13
C LEU A 22 3.99 -9.32 -18.47
N TYR A 23 4.11 -8.19 -19.16
CA TYR A 23 3.60 -6.90 -18.67
C TYR A 23 2.09 -6.93 -18.47
N TRP A 24 1.34 -7.48 -19.43
CA TRP A 24 -0.11 -7.63 -19.31
C TRP A 24 -0.51 -8.51 -18.11
N LYS A 25 0.16 -9.65 -17.92
CA LYS A 25 -0.06 -10.49 -16.73
C LYS A 25 0.28 -9.75 -15.44
N TYR A 26 1.38 -9.00 -15.42
CA TYR A 26 1.78 -8.20 -14.26
C TYR A 26 0.73 -7.14 -13.90
N THR A 27 0.21 -6.39 -14.88
CA THR A 27 -0.83 -5.38 -14.63
C THR A 27 -2.13 -5.96 -14.07
N ARG A 28 -2.44 -7.23 -14.37
CA ARG A 28 -3.61 -7.95 -13.82
C ARG A 28 -3.45 -8.40 -12.38
N LEU A 29 -2.25 -8.32 -11.80
CA LEU A 29 -2.03 -8.65 -10.38
C LEU A 29 -2.61 -7.57 -9.46
N PHE A 30 -2.76 -6.34 -9.97
CA PHE A 30 -3.26 -5.20 -9.22
C PHE A 30 -4.71 -4.96 -9.59
N PRO A 31 -5.63 -4.89 -8.60
CA PRO A 31 -7.00 -4.52 -8.88
C PRO A 31 -7.13 -3.09 -9.39
N GLU A 32 -8.25 -2.84 -10.06
CA GLU A 32 -8.63 -1.48 -10.39
C GLU A 32 -8.88 -0.67 -9.10
N PRO A 33 -8.26 0.52 -8.96
CA PRO A 33 -8.50 1.39 -7.81
C PRO A 33 -9.98 1.77 -7.66
N SER A 34 -10.46 1.81 -6.43
CA SER A 34 -11.82 2.24 -6.12
C SER A 34 -12.05 3.71 -6.51
N ASN A 35 -13.29 4.01 -6.90
CA ASN A 35 -13.78 5.36 -7.15
C ASN A 35 -14.65 5.89 -5.98
N GLU A 36 -14.60 5.23 -4.82
CA GLU A 36 -15.32 5.65 -3.62
C GLU A 36 -14.99 7.08 -3.19
N VAL A 37 -15.98 7.68 -2.55
CA VAL A 37 -15.83 8.96 -1.84
C VAL A 37 -16.27 8.73 -0.41
N VAL A 38 -15.39 9.06 0.53
CA VAL A 38 -15.66 8.96 1.96
C VAL A 38 -15.58 10.33 2.59
N GLN A 39 -16.19 10.50 3.75
CA GLN A 39 -16.08 11.72 4.54
C GLN A 39 -14.90 11.59 5.51
N ILE A 40 -13.98 12.56 5.49
CA ILE A 40 -13.03 12.75 6.59
C ILE A 40 -13.74 13.55 7.68
N THR A 41 -13.86 12.93 8.86
CA THR A 41 -14.53 13.49 10.03
C THR A 41 -13.51 13.80 11.13
N PRO A 42 -13.85 14.63 12.14
CA PRO A 42 -12.96 14.91 13.26
C PRO A 42 -12.45 13.65 13.97
N GLU A 43 -13.29 12.61 14.08
CA GLU A 43 -12.91 11.35 14.71
C GLU A 43 -11.83 10.62 13.89
N LYS A 44 -12.00 10.56 12.57
CA LYS A 44 -10.99 9.96 11.66
C LYS A 44 -9.69 10.74 11.70
N ARG A 45 -9.74 12.07 11.76
CA ARG A 45 -8.54 12.91 11.93
C ARG A 45 -7.82 12.59 13.22
N ALA A 46 -8.54 12.53 14.34
CA ALA A 46 -7.93 12.22 15.63
C ALA A 46 -7.24 10.84 15.61
N VAL A 47 -7.82 9.85 14.92
CA VAL A 47 -7.18 8.54 14.73
C VAL A 47 -5.93 8.64 13.87
N LEU A 48 -5.99 9.36 12.74
CA LEU A 48 -4.83 9.60 11.87
C LEU A 48 -3.73 10.39 12.57
N GLU A 49 -4.06 11.34 13.43
CA GLU A 49 -3.10 12.10 14.24
C GLU A 49 -2.39 11.23 15.28
N ARG A 50 -3.12 10.31 15.93
CA ARG A 50 -2.49 9.30 16.79
C ARG A 50 -1.58 8.40 15.98
N LEU A 51 -2.06 7.89 14.84
CA LEU A 51 -1.27 7.06 13.94
C LEU A 51 -0.02 7.79 13.48
N ARG A 52 -0.10 9.09 13.19
CA ARG A 52 1.04 9.93 12.81
C ARG A 52 2.11 10.01 13.91
N LYS A 53 1.68 10.17 15.17
CA LYS A 53 2.55 10.30 16.35
C LYS A 53 3.17 8.97 16.80
N GLU A 54 2.57 7.84 16.44
CA GLU A 54 3.09 6.51 16.76
C GLU A 54 4.57 6.38 16.38
N THR A 55 5.34 5.77 17.29
CA THR A 55 6.73 5.38 17.02
C THR A 55 6.71 4.18 16.08
N LYS A 56 6.76 4.43 14.77
CA LYS A 56 6.63 3.39 13.75
C LYS A 56 7.88 2.50 13.66
N PHE A 57 7.67 1.35 13.03
CA PHE A 57 8.69 0.35 12.72
C PHE A 57 9.48 -0.14 13.94
N GLN A 58 8.83 -0.18 15.11
CA GLN A 58 9.32 -0.94 16.25
C GLN A 58 9.01 -2.44 16.06
N PRO A 59 9.80 -3.33 16.69
CA PRO A 59 9.49 -4.75 16.70
C PRO A 59 8.09 -5.00 17.28
N HIS A 60 7.34 -5.91 16.67
CA HIS A 60 6.03 -6.33 17.17
C HIS A 60 5.71 -7.78 16.82
N HIS A 61 4.72 -8.36 17.52
CA HIS A 61 4.31 -9.75 17.35
C HIS A 61 2.89 -9.93 16.81
N PHE A 62 2.34 -8.93 16.11
CA PHE A 62 1.00 -9.05 15.53
C PHE A 62 0.94 -10.24 14.54
N PRO A 63 -0.04 -11.14 14.66
CA PRO A 63 -0.21 -12.24 13.72
C PRO A 63 -0.68 -11.75 12.34
N PRO A 64 -0.52 -12.57 11.28
CA PRO A 64 0.26 -13.81 11.19
C PRO A 64 1.78 -13.64 11.15
N LEU A 65 2.30 -12.45 10.81
CA LEU A 65 3.73 -12.20 10.66
C LEU A 65 4.17 -11.13 11.66
N GLY A 66 5.03 -11.53 12.60
CA GLY A 66 5.76 -10.59 13.43
C GLY A 66 6.69 -9.72 12.58
N TYR A 67 7.18 -8.63 13.16
CA TYR A 67 8.11 -7.72 12.52
C TYR A 67 9.26 -7.45 13.49
N THR A 68 10.50 -7.56 13.05
CA THR A 68 11.69 -7.44 13.91
C THR A 68 12.14 -6.00 14.11
N GLY A 69 11.45 -5.03 13.51
CA GLY A 69 11.90 -3.64 13.43
C GLY A 69 12.70 -3.38 12.16
N ALA A 70 12.87 -2.10 11.83
CA ALA A 70 13.61 -1.72 10.62
C ALA A 70 15.09 -2.10 10.72
N GLU A 71 15.69 -2.46 9.58
CA GLU A 71 17.09 -2.89 9.52
C GLU A 71 18.05 -1.78 9.97
N THR A 72 17.78 -0.54 9.56
CA THR A 72 18.59 0.63 9.89
C THR A 72 17.75 1.82 10.37
N PRO A 73 18.33 2.76 11.13
CA PRO A 73 17.67 4.03 11.46
C PRO A 73 17.24 4.84 10.23
N GLU A 74 18.02 4.79 9.15
CA GLU A 74 17.76 5.50 7.90
C GLU A 74 16.54 4.90 7.18
N ASP A 75 16.44 3.56 7.14
CA ASP A 75 15.29 2.87 6.55
C ASP A 75 14.03 3.13 7.36
N ARG A 76 14.13 3.09 8.70
CA ARG A 76 13.04 3.51 9.59
C ARG A 76 12.58 4.93 9.29
N ALA A 77 13.51 5.87 9.11
CA ALA A 77 13.18 7.26 8.83
C ALA A 77 12.45 7.39 7.48
N ARG A 78 12.96 6.74 6.43
CA ARG A 78 12.35 6.75 5.09
C ARG A 78 10.98 6.09 5.07
N ALA A 79 10.81 4.96 5.74
CA ALA A 79 9.53 4.26 5.84
C ALA A 79 8.51 5.08 6.66
N THR A 80 8.95 5.73 7.74
CA THR A 80 8.13 6.66 8.53
C THR A 80 7.70 7.87 7.73
N GLU A 81 8.60 8.47 6.96
CA GLU A 81 8.30 9.56 6.04
C GLU A 81 7.27 9.15 4.99
N ALA A 82 7.39 7.94 4.43
CA ALA A 82 6.44 7.44 3.45
C ALA A 82 5.00 7.34 4.00
N VAL A 83 4.84 6.80 5.20
CA VAL A 83 3.53 6.69 5.87
C VAL A 83 3.02 8.06 6.29
N ASN A 84 3.85 8.83 7.01
CA ASN A 84 3.45 10.13 7.53
C ASN A 84 3.17 11.12 6.40
N GLY A 85 3.85 11.05 5.26
CA GLY A 85 3.57 11.89 4.10
C GLY A 85 2.17 11.67 3.53
N VAL A 86 1.64 10.44 3.55
CA VAL A 86 0.25 10.15 3.17
C VAL A 86 -0.71 10.72 4.22
N ILE A 87 -0.43 10.48 5.50
CA ILE A 87 -1.26 11.00 6.59
C ILE A 87 -1.32 12.53 6.56
N ASP A 88 -0.18 13.21 6.40
CA ASP A 88 -0.08 14.66 6.37
C ASP A 88 -0.83 15.24 5.17
N ALA A 89 -0.75 14.62 3.99
CA ALA A 89 -1.50 15.04 2.81
C ALA A 89 -3.03 14.86 2.97
N VAL A 90 -3.47 13.86 3.74
CA VAL A 90 -4.87 13.66 4.07
C VAL A 90 -5.33 14.66 5.12
N LEU A 91 -4.54 14.88 6.18
CA LEU A 91 -4.84 15.84 7.24
C LEU A 91 -4.81 17.30 6.77
N ALA A 92 -4.05 17.63 5.73
CA ALA A 92 -4.02 18.97 5.14
C ALA A 92 -5.31 19.35 4.40
N GLN A 93 -6.13 18.37 4.01
CA GLN A 93 -7.45 18.64 3.41
C GLN A 93 -8.44 19.10 4.50
N PRO A 94 -9.46 19.91 4.19
CA PRO A 94 -10.52 20.23 5.14
C PRO A 94 -11.43 19.02 5.42
N ASP A 95 -12.28 19.13 6.45
CA ASP A 95 -13.35 18.14 6.65
C ASP A 95 -14.28 18.07 5.43
N GLY A 96 -14.68 16.85 5.08
CA GLY A 96 -15.54 16.62 3.92
C GLY A 96 -15.09 15.47 3.01
N PRO A 97 -15.48 15.52 1.72
CA PRO A 97 -15.30 14.40 0.82
C PRO A 97 -13.82 14.20 0.43
N VAL A 98 -13.34 12.97 0.57
CA VAL A 98 -12.03 12.52 0.12
C VAL A 98 -12.22 11.37 -0.87
N HIS A 99 -11.60 11.49 -2.04
CA HIS A 99 -11.69 10.50 -3.09
C HIS A 99 -10.66 9.37 -2.90
N ALA A 100 -11.10 8.13 -3.05
CA ALA A 100 -10.27 6.92 -3.03
C ALA A 100 -9.07 7.03 -3.99
N ARG A 101 -9.29 7.55 -5.21
CA ARG A 101 -8.24 7.75 -6.21
C ARG A 101 -7.14 8.71 -5.73
N THR A 102 -7.50 9.78 -5.02
CA THR A 102 -6.52 10.73 -4.47
C THR A 102 -5.63 10.04 -3.44
N VAL A 103 -6.22 9.29 -2.51
CA VAL A 103 -5.48 8.59 -1.47
C VAL A 103 -4.66 7.43 -2.05
N SER A 104 -5.19 6.68 -3.02
CA SER A 104 -4.46 5.64 -3.74
C SER A 104 -3.22 6.20 -4.44
N ASN A 105 -3.32 7.38 -5.08
CA ASN A 105 -2.17 8.03 -5.70
C ASN A 105 -1.09 8.45 -4.68
N LEU A 106 -1.50 8.89 -3.48
CA LEU A 106 -0.58 9.19 -2.38
C LEU A 106 0.13 7.91 -1.89
N ILE A 107 -0.62 6.83 -1.69
CA ILE A 107 -0.08 5.50 -1.35
C ILE A 107 0.92 5.04 -2.41
N GLY A 108 0.59 5.17 -3.70
CA GLY A 108 1.50 4.80 -4.79
C GLY A 108 2.81 5.61 -4.79
N LYS A 109 2.77 6.89 -4.40
CA LYS A 109 3.99 7.70 -4.19
C LYS A 109 4.81 7.17 -3.02
N ALA A 110 4.17 6.85 -1.89
CA ALA A 110 4.83 6.27 -0.73
C ALA A 110 5.48 4.90 -1.05
N MET A 111 4.78 4.01 -1.76
CA MET A 111 5.31 2.71 -2.18
C MET A 111 6.53 2.84 -3.12
N ARG A 112 6.57 3.87 -3.96
CA ARG A 112 7.77 4.16 -4.78
C ARG A 112 8.95 4.62 -3.93
N LEU A 113 8.70 5.46 -2.92
CA LEU A 113 9.73 5.98 -2.01
C LEU A 113 10.45 4.85 -1.26
N ILE A 114 9.71 3.82 -0.84
CA ILE A 114 10.25 2.67 -0.11
C ILE A 114 10.66 1.49 -1.00
N SER A 115 10.60 1.61 -2.32
CA SER A 115 10.79 0.48 -3.25
C SER A 115 12.11 -0.29 -3.09
N ARG A 116 13.14 0.36 -2.52
CA ARG A 116 14.48 -0.18 -2.28
C ARG A 116 14.73 -0.66 -0.85
N LEU A 117 13.77 -0.53 0.07
CA LEU A 117 13.90 -1.05 1.43
C LEU A 117 13.85 -2.58 1.43
N ALA A 118 14.26 -3.18 2.55
CA ALA A 118 14.08 -4.61 2.81
C ALA A 118 12.61 -5.03 2.64
N THR A 119 12.36 -6.27 2.23
CA THR A 119 11.00 -6.76 1.99
C THR A 119 10.11 -6.60 3.21
N GLU A 120 10.61 -6.93 4.41
CA GLU A 120 9.85 -6.80 5.66
C GLU A 120 9.46 -5.34 5.96
N ASP A 121 10.35 -4.39 5.71
CA ASP A 121 10.07 -2.95 5.89
C ASP A 121 9.04 -2.44 4.89
N ARG A 122 9.12 -2.92 3.64
CA ARG A 122 8.14 -2.60 2.59
C ARG A 122 6.76 -3.17 2.93
N ASP A 123 6.70 -4.41 3.41
CA ASP A 123 5.47 -5.06 3.80
C ASP A 123 4.85 -4.38 5.03
N ARG A 124 5.68 -4.03 6.04
CA ARG A 124 5.20 -3.27 7.21
C ARG A 124 4.69 -1.89 6.83
N THR A 125 5.37 -1.20 5.92
CA THR A 125 4.91 0.08 5.36
C THR A 125 3.57 -0.10 4.64
N GLY A 126 3.44 -1.13 3.81
CA GLY A 126 2.18 -1.49 3.15
C GLY A 126 1.04 -1.68 4.16
N GLY A 127 1.30 -2.39 5.27
CA GLY A 127 0.35 -2.57 6.36
C GLY A 127 -0.17 -1.24 6.95
N TYR A 128 0.72 -0.28 7.21
CA TYR A 128 0.33 1.06 7.65
C TYR A 128 -0.50 1.82 6.61
N LEU A 129 -0.15 1.70 5.32
CA LEU A 129 -0.87 2.39 4.25
C LEU A 129 -2.28 1.81 4.04
N VAL A 130 -2.44 0.49 4.22
CA VAL A 130 -3.76 -0.16 4.30
C VAL A 130 -4.51 0.26 5.56
N GLU A 131 -3.84 0.42 6.70
CA GLU A 131 -4.45 0.94 7.92
C GLU A 131 -5.03 2.35 7.70
N VAL A 132 -4.30 3.25 7.04
CA VAL A 132 -4.81 4.58 6.64
C VAL A 132 -6.06 4.46 5.76
N TRP A 133 -6.05 3.53 4.79
CA TRP A 133 -7.20 3.27 3.91
C TRP A 133 -8.45 2.85 4.68
N TYR A 134 -8.29 1.95 5.65
CA TYR A 134 -9.36 1.47 6.52
C TYR A 134 -9.86 2.57 7.48
N ILE A 135 -8.97 3.35 8.09
CA ILE A 135 -9.35 4.47 8.97
C ILE A 135 -10.22 5.48 8.21
N LEU A 136 -9.90 5.74 6.94
CA LEU A 136 -10.71 6.60 6.08
C LEU A 136 -12.07 5.98 5.72
N GLY A 137 -12.21 4.66 5.84
CA GLY A 137 -13.46 3.93 5.61
C GLY A 137 -13.67 3.48 4.16
N PHE A 138 -12.59 3.42 3.37
CA PHE A 138 -12.67 2.85 2.02
C PHE A 138 -12.76 1.33 2.07
N LYS A 139 -13.60 0.77 1.21
CA LYS A 139 -13.87 -0.68 1.12
C LYS A 139 -13.24 -1.29 -0.12
N GLY A 140 -13.26 -0.58 -1.24
CA GLY A 140 -12.68 -1.02 -2.50
C GLY A 140 -11.17 -1.04 -2.48
N ALA A 141 -10.58 -1.51 -3.58
CA ALA A 141 -9.13 -1.68 -3.65
C ALA A 141 -8.41 -0.34 -3.81
N THR A 142 -7.20 -0.27 -3.29
CA THR A 142 -6.25 0.81 -3.58
C THR A 142 -5.72 0.69 -5.01
N GLY A 143 -5.59 -0.53 -5.53
CA GLY A 143 -4.86 -0.84 -6.76
C GLY A 143 -3.34 -0.64 -6.65
N GLN A 144 -2.81 -0.42 -5.45
CA GLN A 144 -1.37 -0.30 -5.17
C GLN A 144 -0.77 -1.59 -4.61
N PHE A 145 -1.61 -2.48 -4.08
CA PHE A 145 -1.20 -3.76 -3.53
C PHE A 145 -1.63 -4.88 -4.49
N ALA A 146 -0.70 -5.79 -4.79
CA ALA A 146 -1.01 -6.98 -5.57
C ALA A 146 -1.84 -7.94 -4.72
N TYR A 147 -2.75 -8.69 -5.36
CA TYR A 147 -3.48 -9.73 -4.67
C TYR A 147 -2.54 -10.86 -4.21
N GLY A 148 -2.37 -10.96 -2.91
CA GLY A 148 -1.67 -12.04 -2.23
C GLY A 148 -1.44 -11.60 -0.79
N ALA A 149 -2.05 -12.28 0.18
CA ALA A 149 -1.79 -11.92 1.56
C ALA A 149 -1.95 -13.13 2.47
N ALA A 150 -0.97 -13.29 3.36
CA ALA A 150 -1.07 -14.12 4.56
C ALA A 150 -2.21 -13.64 5.50
N TYR A 151 -2.72 -12.42 5.29
CA TYR A 151 -3.74 -11.77 6.11
C TYR A 151 -5.15 -12.00 5.56
N SER A 152 -6.10 -12.21 6.46
CA SER A 152 -7.52 -12.37 6.10
C SER A 152 -8.10 -11.07 5.56
N ARG A 153 -9.10 -11.20 4.69
CA ARG A 153 -9.87 -10.07 4.14
C ARG A 153 -11.19 -9.97 4.88
N ALA A 154 -11.55 -8.77 5.33
CA ALA A 154 -12.87 -8.53 5.91
C ALA A 154 -13.97 -8.59 4.83
N GLY A 155 -15.17 -9.05 5.21
CA GLY A 155 -16.32 -9.08 4.31
C GLY A 155 -16.59 -7.70 3.70
N GLY A 156 -16.79 -7.66 2.38
CA GLY A 156 -17.06 -6.41 1.65
C GLY A 156 -15.86 -5.48 1.44
N HIS A 157 -14.65 -5.88 1.85
CA HIS A 157 -13.42 -5.11 1.62
C HIS A 157 -12.56 -5.79 0.57
N SER A 158 -11.83 -5.01 -0.24
CA SER A 158 -10.95 -5.53 -1.28
C SER A 158 -9.51 -5.72 -0.79
N GLU A 159 -9.09 -4.89 0.17
CA GLU A 159 -7.79 -4.97 0.82
C GLU A 159 -7.82 -5.95 2.00
N PRO A 160 -6.69 -6.61 2.32
CA PRO A 160 -6.59 -7.43 3.54
C PRO A 160 -6.77 -6.56 4.78
N LEU A 161 -7.10 -7.19 5.92
CA LEU A 161 -7.09 -6.50 7.20
C LEU A 161 -5.68 -5.94 7.49
N PRO A 162 -5.58 -4.69 7.98
CA PRO A 162 -4.30 -4.17 8.40
C PRO A 162 -3.69 -5.03 9.53
N PRO A 163 -2.36 -5.13 9.65
CA PRO A 163 -1.75 -5.93 10.70
C PRO A 163 -2.22 -5.52 12.10
N GLY A 164 -2.60 -6.49 12.92
CA GLY A 164 -3.13 -6.29 14.27
C GLY A 164 -4.62 -5.97 14.36
N TRP A 165 -5.32 -5.75 13.24
CA TRP A 165 -6.77 -5.58 13.23
C TRP A 165 -7.48 -6.94 13.28
N THR A 166 -8.56 -7.02 14.06
CA THR A 166 -9.39 -8.23 14.20
C THR A 166 -10.62 -8.21 13.29
N ALA A 167 -11.12 -7.02 12.95
CA ALA A 167 -12.23 -6.78 12.03
C ALA A 167 -12.11 -5.40 11.40
N ALA A 168 -12.90 -5.12 10.35
CA ALA A 168 -12.83 -3.85 9.60
C ALA A 168 -13.22 -2.61 10.44
N ASP A 169 -13.95 -2.80 11.53
CA ASP A 169 -14.40 -1.78 12.48
C ASP A 169 -13.70 -1.87 13.84
N GLN A 170 -12.72 -2.78 13.96
CA GLN A 170 -11.96 -3.03 15.18
C GLN A 170 -10.48 -2.72 14.93
N PRO A 171 -10.10 -1.43 14.93
CA PRO A 171 -8.71 -1.05 14.78
C PRO A 171 -7.88 -1.58 15.94
N ARG A 172 -6.61 -1.89 15.67
CA ARG A 172 -5.66 -2.16 16.75
C ARG A 172 -5.55 -0.94 17.68
N PRO A 173 -5.16 -1.13 18.95
CA PRO A 173 -4.74 -0.01 19.79
C PRO A 173 -3.59 0.75 19.13
N ILE A 174 -3.72 2.07 19.10
CA ILE A 174 -2.64 3.00 18.72
C ILE A 174 -2.32 3.77 19.98
N ASP A 175 -1.16 3.48 20.56
CA ASP A 175 -0.71 4.17 21.77
C ASP A 175 -0.57 5.68 21.49
N PRO A 176 -0.97 6.53 22.46
CA PRO A 176 -0.96 7.99 22.30
C PRO A 176 0.44 8.61 22.19
#